data_AF-X7EBL0-F1
#
_entry.id   AF-X7EBL0-F1
#
_cell.length_a   1.000
_cell.length_b   1.000
_cell.length_c   1.000
_cell.angle_alpha   90.00
_cell.angle_beta   90.00
_cell.angle_gamma   90.00
#
_symmetry.space_group_name_H-M   'P 1'
#
loop_
_entity.id
_entity.type
_entity.pdbx_description
1 polymer ?
#
loop_
_entity_poly.entity_id
_entity_poly.type
_entity_poly.pdbx_seq_one_letter_code
_entity_poly.pdbx_strand_id
1 'polypeptide(L)'
;MPNALEPRYRFEAATGQLFFEIGRSRTIVGDIDLAVAWTTDEDLGGCLHKHGRTELVEAKAAAIRAIDPSVQVAVIPWEAIRHPDAGPKILEEVNACLAISGRVSGLTERLGDIAAEHEIELFPRDRAPAETGMTP
;
A
#
# COMPACT_ATOMS: atom_id res chain seq x y z
N MET A 1 5.52 -5.17 -34.03
CA MET A 1 4.42 -4.50 -33.31
C MET A 1 4.55 -4.91 -31.85
N PRO A 2 4.82 -4.02 -30.89
CA PRO A 2 4.89 -4.42 -29.48
C PRO A 2 3.52 -4.98 -29.06
N ASN A 3 3.54 -6.18 -28.48
CA ASN A 3 2.36 -6.94 -28.10
C ASN A 3 1.47 -6.14 -27.13
N ALA A 4 0.16 -6.23 -27.31
CA ALA A 4 -0.86 -5.48 -26.57
C ALA A 4 -1.07 -5.95 -25.11
N LEU A 5 -0.06 -6.53 -24.47
CA LEU A 5 -0.20 -7.23 -23.19
C LEU A 5 0.90 -6.92 -22.17
N GLU A 6 1.89 -6.10 -22.50
CA GLU A 6 2.88 -5.67 -21.49
C GLU A 6 2.31 -4.49 -20.70
N PRO A 7 2.06 -4.63 -19.38
CA PRO A 7 1.65 -3.51 -18.55
C PRO A 7 2.75 -2.45 -18.56
N ARG A 8 2.34 -1.21 -18.83
CA ARG A 8 3.25 -0.07 -18.89
C ARG A 8 3.07 0.75 -17.64
N TYR A 9 4.17 1.19 -17.06
CA TYR A 9 4.15 2.16 -15.99
C TYR A 9 4.75 3.47 -16.47
N ARG A 10 4.09 4.58 -16.12
CA ARG A 10 4.61 5.93 -16.27
C ARG A 10 4.76 6.54 -14.89
N PHE A 11 5.95 7.04 -14.59
CA PHE A 11 6.21 7.79 -13.37
C PHE A 11 6.19 9.29 -13.65
N GLU A 12 5.45 10.05 -12.85
CA GLU A 12 5.44 11.50 -12.89
C GLU A 12 6.25 12.06 -11.73
N ALA A 13 7.49 12.48 -12.03
CA ALA A 13 8.44 12.95 -11.02
C ALA A 13 7.97 14.19 -10.24
N ALA A 14 7.11 15.02 -10.83
CA ALA A 14 6.60 16.23 -10.19
C ALA A 14 5.62 15.94 -9.03
N THR A 15 4.85 14.86 -9.16
CA THR A 15 3.78 14.49 -8.21
C THR A 15 4.13 13.24 -7.40
N GLY A 16 5.11 12.46 -7.84
CA GLY A 16 5.42 11.14 -7.30
C GLY A 16 4.46 10.05 -7.76
N GLN A 17 3.49 10.40 -8.63
CA GLN A 17 2.44 9.48 -9.05
C GLN A 17 2.96 8.45 -10.05
N LEU A 18 2.50 7.23 -9.84
CA LEU A 18 2.67 6.11 -10.73
C LEU A 18 1.37 5.86 -11.48
N PHE A 19 1.44 5.75 -12.80
CA PHE A 19 0.33 5.39 -13.65
C PHE A 19 0.58 4.00 -14.22
N PHE A 20 -0.25 3.04 -13.83
CA PHE A 20 -0.27 1.69 -14.37
C PHE A 20 -1.27 1.61 -15.52
N GLU A 21 -0.79 1.42 -16.74
CA GLU A 21 -1.62 1.23 -17.93
C GLU A 21 -1.79 -0.26 -18.21
N ILE A 22 -3.04 -0.72 -18.11
CA ILE A 22 -3.45 -2.08 -18.46
C ILE A 22 -4.21 -2.01 -19.78
N GLY A 23 -3.61 -2.58 -20.83
CA GLY A 23 -4.12 -2.46 -22.19
C GLY A 23 -4.12 -1.01 -22.70
N ARG A 24 -5.05 -0.66 -23.60
CA ARG A 24 -5.14 0.68 -24.21
C ARG A 24 -6.03 1.67 -23.45
N SER A 25 -6.65 1.28 -22.34
CA SER A 25 -7.83 2.00 -21.84
C SER A 25 -7.96 2.14 -20.32
N ARG A 26 -7.17 1.41 -19.51
CA ARG A 26 -7.30 1.44 -18.05
C ARG A 26 -6.01 1.96 -17.42
N THR A 27 -6.12 3.08 -16.70
CA THR A 27 -5.01 3.66 -15.94
C THR A 27 -5.34 3.59 -14.45
N ILE A 28 -4.45 2.95 -13.68
CA ILE A 28 -4.53 2.89 -12.23
C ILE A 28 -3.47 3.82 -11.67
N VAL A 29 -3.86 4.71 -10.75
CA VAL A 29 -2.93 5.66 -10.11
C VAL A 29 -2.46 5.09 -8.77
N GLY A 30 -1.16 5.21 -8.49
CA GLY A 30 -0.51 4.80 -7.25
C GLY A 30 0.76 5.62 -6.95
N ASP A 31 1.60 5.12 -6.04
CA ASP A 31 2.90 5.71 -5.68
C ASP A 31 4.00 4.62 -5.76
N ILE A 32 5.25 4.99 -6.06
CA ILE A 32 6.41 4.07 -6.11
C ILE A 32 6.74 3.47 -4.73
N ASP A 33 6.61 4.29 -3.68
CA ASP A 33 6.84 3.93 -2.27
C ASP A 33 5.52 3.96 -1.51
N LEU A 34 4.53 3.19 -1.96
CA LEU A 34 3.18 3.24 -1.43
C LEU A 34 3.14 2.66 -0.01
N ALA A 35 2.77 3.48 0.96
CA ALA A 35 2.39 3.02 2.29
C ALA A 35 0.91 3.29 2.55
N VAL A 36 0.35 2.52 3.47
CA VAL A 36 -1.01 2.67 3.99
C VAL A 36 -0.97 2.68 5.51
N ALA A 37 -1.76 3.57 6.12
CA ALA A 37 -1.95 3.67 7.56
C ALA A 37 -3.44 3.51 7.89
N TRP A 38 -3.78 2.54 8.72
CA TRP A 38 -5.17 2.17 8.99
C TRP A 38 -5.38 1.67 10.42
N THR A 39 -6.63 1.67 10.87
CA THR A 39 -7.06 0.96 12.08
C THR A 39 -8.07 -0.11 11.70
N THR A 40 -8.16 -1.14 12.53
CA THR A 40 -9.17 -2.20 12.40
C THR A 40 -10.07 -2.14 13.61
N ASP A 41 -11.38 -2.13 13.39
CA ASP A 41 -12.40 -2.17 14.43
C ASP A 41 -13.29 -3.40 14.15
N GLU A 42 -13.58 -4.18 15.18
CA GLU A 42 -14.43 -5.37 15.11
C GLU A 42 -15.85 -5.03 14.67
N ASP A 43 -16.34 -3.82 14.99
CA ASP A 43 -17.72 -3.39 14.70
C ASP A 43 -17.87 -2.65 13.36
N LEU A 44 -16.84 -1.89 12.95
CA LEU A 44 -16.91 -0.97 11.81
C LEU A 44 -16.08 -1.39 10.60
N GLY A 45 -15.34 -2.50 10.70
CA GLY A 45 -14.51 -3.00 9.60
C GLY A 45 -13.27 -2.14 9.33
N GLY A 46 -12.87 -1.27 10.25
CA GLY A 46 -11.65 -0.47 10.15
C GLY A 46 -11.73 0.78 9.27
N CYS A 47 -10.71 1.63 9.39
CA CYS A 47 -10.61 2.91 8.70
C CYS A 47 -9.21 3.12 8.11
N LEU A 48 -9.14 3.53 6.84
CA LEU A 48 -7.90 3.88 6.15
C LEU A 48 -7.66 5.37 6.38
N HIS A 49 -6.72 5.70 7.24
CA HIS A 49 -6.44 7.08 7.64
C HIS A 49 -5.56 7.80 6.63
N LYS A 50 -4.61 7.08 6.01
CA LYS A 50 -3.68 7.65 5.04
C LYS A 50 -3.16 6.62 4.06
N HIS A 51 -2.89 7.06 2.84
CA HIS A 51 -2.10 6.34 1.85
C HIS A 51 -1.19 7.31 1.09
N GLY A 52 -0.15 6.78 0.44
CA GLY A 52 0.73 7.52 -0.45
C GLY A 52 2.20 7.24 -0.15
N ARG A 53 3.10 8.18 -0.46
CA ARG A 53 4.53 8.03 -0.20
C ARG A 53 4.83 7.67 1.27
N THR A 54 5.66 6.64 1.46
CA THR A 54 6.00 6.04 2.75
C THR A 54 6.35 7.06 3.82
N GLU A 55 7.32 7.94 3.56
CA GLU A 55 7.77 8.95 4.53
C GLU A 55 6.62 9.85 5.04
N LEU A 56 5.68 10.22 4.15
CA LEU A 56 4.55 11.07 4.51
C LEU A 56 3.50 10.30 5.31
N VAL A 57 3.29 9.03 4.97
CA VAL A 57 2.35 8.15 5.67
C VAL A 57 2.87 7.86 7.07
N GLU A 58 4.15 7.50 7.23
CA GLU A 58 4.77 7.24 8.54
C GLU A 58 4.69 8.47 9.46
N ALA A 59 5.05 9.65 8.95
CA ALA A 59 4.98 10.89 9.72
C ALA A 59 3.54 11.20 10.19
N LYS A 60 2.54 10.96 9.35
CA LYS A 60 1.14 11.15 9.71
C LYS A 60 0.60 10.06 10.62
N ALA A 61 1.01 8.80 10.42
CA ALA A 61 0.65 7.69 11.28
C ALA A 61 1.17 7.90 12.70
N ALA A 62 2.41 8.38 12.87
CA ALA A 62 2.96 8.72 14.18
C ALA A 62 2.11 9.77 14.93
N ALA A 63 1.60 10.79 14.21
CA ALA A 63 0.70 11.78 14.80
C ALA A 63 -0.66 11.18 15.19
N ILE A 64 -1.22 10.28 14.38
CA ILE A 64 -2.50 9.61 14.70
C ILE A 64 -2.32 8.64 15.87
N ARG A 65 -1.18 7.94 15.95
CA ARG A 65 -0.83 7.01 17.05
C ARG A 65 -0.83 7.65 18.43
N ALA A 66 -0.54 8.96 18.51
CA ALA A 66 -0.63 9.70 19.76
C ALA A 66 -2.08 9.77 20.31
N ILE A 67 -3.08 9.57 19.44
CA ILE A 67 -4.51 9.59 19.76
C ILE A 67 -5.07 8.16 19.76
N ASP A 68 -4.69 7.35 18.78
CA ASP A 68 -5.12 5.96 18.60
C ASP A 68 -3.90 5.04 18.41
N PRO A 69 -3.42 4.37 19.46
CA PRO A 69 -2.24 3.51 19.38
C PRO A 69 -2.44 2.25 18.52
N SER A 70 -3.68 1.94 18.10
CA SER A 70 -3.98 0.76 17.28
C SER A 70 -3.66 0.93 15.78
N VAL A 71 -3.26 2.14 15.36
CA VAL A 71 -2.91 2.43 13.96
C VAL A 71 -1.77 1.54 13.48
N GLN A 72 -2.05 0.76 12.45
CA GLN A 72 -1.11 -0.07 11.72
C GLN A 72 -0.57 0.69 10.50
N VAL A 73 0.66 0.41 10.12
CA VAL A 73 1.30 0.91 8.90
C VAL A 73 1.90 -0.27 8.14
N ALA A 74 1.73 -0.27 6.81
CA ALA A 74 2.39 -1.21 5.92
C ALA A 74 2.95 -0.46 4.71
N VAL A 75 4.15 -0.85 4.32
CA VAL A 75 4.85 -0.34 3.14
C VAL A 75 4.81 -1.42 2.06
N ILE A 76 4.22 -1.07 0.92
CA ILE A 76 4.17 -1.92 -0.26
C ILE A 76 5.42 -1.60 -1.10
N PRO A 77 6.35 -2.55 -1.26
CA PRO A 77 7.61 -2.30 -1.97
C PRO A 77 7.37 -2.13 -3.47
N TRP A 78 8.28 -1.39 -4.12
CA TRP A 78 8.22 -1.16 -5.55
C TRP A 78 8.19 -2.47 -6.34
N GLU A 79 8.87 -3.51 -5.89
CA GLU A 79 8.88 -4.86 -6.49
C GLU A 79 7.46 -5.46 -6.60
N ALA A 80 6.63 -5.24 -5.58
CA ALA A 80 5.24 -5.68 -5.58
C ALA A 80 4.38 -4.81 -6.50
N ILE A 81 4.58 -3.49 -6.46
CA ILE A 81 3.83 -2.53 -7.28
C ILE A 81 4.15 -2.69 -8.76
N ARG A 82 5.41 -2.90 -9.14
CA ARG A 82 5.85 -3.01 -10.54
C ARG A 82 5.49 -4.35 -11.18
N HIS A 83 5.05 -5.33 -10.40
CA HIS A 83 4.73 -6.65 -10.91
C HIS A 83 3.56 -6.56 -11.91
N PRO A 84 3.68 -7.16 -13.10
CA PRO A 84 2.69 -7.00 -14.17
C PRO A 84 1.27 -7.40 -13.78
N ASP A 85 1.12 -8.51 -13.05
CA ASP A 85 -0.19 -9.03 -12.64
C ASP A 85 -0.62 -8.58 -11.23
N ALA A 86 0.27 -8.71 -10.23
CA ALA A 86 -0.02 -8.32 -8.85
C ALA A 86 -0.15 -6.81 -8.64
N GLY A 87 0.68 -5.99 -9.28
CA GLY A 87 0.71 -4.54 -9.12
C GLY A 87 -0.66 -3.88 -9.31
N PRO A 88 -1.32 -4.12 -10.45
CA PRO A 88 -2.72 -3.77 -10.67
C PRO A 88 -3.67 -4.16 -9.55
N LYS A 89 -3.67 -5.44 -9.14
CA LYS A 89 -4.56 -5.97 -8.10
C LYS A 89 -4.34 -5.27 -6.76
N ILE A 90 -3.08 -5.03 -6.39
CA ILE A 90 -2.69 -4.32 -5.17
C ILE A 90 -3.21 -2.89 -5.18
N LEU A 91 -2.96 -2.15 -6.26
CA LEU A 91 -3.40 -0.76 -6.38
C LEU A 91 -4.93 -0.65 -6.40
N GLU A 92 -5.63 -1.59 -7.05
CA GLU A 92 -7.09 -1.66 -7.03
C GLU A 92 -7.65 -1.90 -5.63
N GLU A 93 -7.03 -2.80 -4.84
CA GLU A 93 -7.47 -3.09 -3.49
C GLU A 93 -7.28 -1.88 -2.54
N VAL A 94 -6.13 -1.21 -2.63
CA VAL A 94 -5.88 0.03 -1.87
C VAL A 94 -6.90 1.11 -2.25
N ASN A 95 -7.16 1.29 -3.56
CA ASN A 95 -8.14 2.26 -4.03
C ASN A 95 -9.58 1.90 -3.63
N ALA A 96 -9.92 0.60 -3.57
CA ALA A 96 -11.22 0.15 -3.09
C ALA A 96 -11.43 0.47 -1.60
N CYS A 97 -10.36 0.41 -0.78
CA CYS A 97 -10.40 0.80 0.62
C CYS A 97 -10.61 2.31 0.84
N LEU A 98 -10.24 3.15 -0.14
CA LEU A 98 -10.57 4.58 -0.12
C LEU A 98 -12.05 4.85 -0.43
N ALA A 99 -12.64 4.02 -1.29
CA ALA A 99 -14.00 4.22 -1.78
C ALA A 99 -15.08 3.60 -0.88
N ILE A 100 -14.76 2.57 -0.09
CA ILE A 100 -15.72 1.79 0.70
C ILE A 100 -15.32 1.79 2.17
N SER A 101 -16.08 2.53 3.00
CA SER A 101 -15.95 2.48 4.47
C SER A 101 -16.12 1.04 4.97
N GLY A 102 -15.18 0.55 5.79
CA GLY A 102 -15.20 -0.81 6.38
C GLY A 102 -14.56 -1.92 5.54
N ARG A 103 -14.13 -1.65 4.28
CA ARG A 103 -13.36 -2.65 3.49
C ARG A 103 -11.96 -2.88 4.05
N VAL A 104 -11.46 -1.96 4.87
CA VAL A 104 -10.11 -2.01 5.45
C VAL A 104 -9.89 -3.26 6.31
N SER A 105 -10.95 -3.84 6.87
CA SER A 105 -10.90 -5.13 7.55
C SER A 105 -10.43 -6.21 6.59
N GLY A 106 -9.38 -6.94 6.98
CA GLY A 106 -8.74 -7.95 6.13
C GLY A 106 -7.89 -7.39 5.00
N LEU A 107 -7.58 -6.07 4.97
CA LEU A 107 -6.69 -5.49 3.94
C LEU A 107 -5.36 -6.25 3.87
N THR A 108 -4.75 -6.56 5.01
CA THR A 108 -3.47 -7.28 5.01
C THR A 108 -3.58 -8.70 4.49
N GLU A 109 -4.66 -9.41 4.81
CA GLU A 109 -4.89 -10.78 4.34
C GLU A 109 -5.00 -10.79 2.81
N ARG A 110 -5.82 -9.89 2.25
CA ARG A 110 -5.98 -9.78 0.79
C ARG A 110 -4.69 -9.36 0.07
N LEU A 111 -3.92 -8.42 0.65
CA LEU A 111 -2.61 -8.06 0.09
C LEU A 111 -1.63 -9.24 0.17
N GLY A 112 -1.65 -10.00 1.25
CA GLY A 112 -0.84 -11.21 1.43
C GLY A 112 -1.19 -12.30 0.42
N ASP A 113 -2.48 -12.56 0.19
CA ASP A 113 -2.97 -13.53 -0.78
C ASP A 113 -2.50 -13.19 -2.21
N ILE A 114 -2.60 -11.92 -2.60
CA ILE A 114 -2.11 -11.44 -3.90
C ILE A 114 -0.60 -11.63 -4.02
N ALA A 115 0.16 -11.36 -2.95
CA ALA A 115 1.60 -11.58 -2.94
C ALA A 115 1.97 -13.05 -3.18
N ALA A 116 1.32 -13.94 -2.42
CA ALA A 116 1.59 -15.36 -2.41
C ALA A 116 1.25 -16.00 -3.77
N GLU A 117 0.16 -15.56 -4.40
CA GLU A 117 -0.23 -15.98 -5.76
C GLU A 117 0.87 -15.69 -6.80
N HIS A 118 1.69 -14.66 -6.56
CA HIS A 118 2.65 -14.14 -7.52
C HIS A 118 4.12 -14.25 -7.07
N GLU A 119 4.41 -15.04 -6.03
CA GLU A 119 5.76 -15.27 -5.49
C GLU A 119 6.51 -13.96 -5.13
N ILE A 120 5.76 -12.95 -4.69
CA ILE A 120 6.29 -11.64 -4.30
C ILE A 120 6.60 -11.66 -2.81
N GLU A 121 7.84 -11.38 -2.44
CA GLU A 121 8.19 -11.14 -1.05
C GLU A 121 7.50 -9.86 -0.56
N LEU A 122 6.64 -9.97 0.47
CA LEU A 122 5.84 -8.86 0.98
C LEU A 122 6.05 -8.56 2.47
N PHE A 123 6.00 -7.25 2.77
CA PHE A 123 5.90 -6.52 4.05
C PHE A 123 6.89 -6.84 5.19
N PRO A 124 7.71 -5.86 5.57
CA PRO A 124 7.92 -5.53 6.97
C PRO A 124 6.68 -4.78 7.50
N ARG A 125 5.96 -5.35 8.47
CA ARG A 125 5.18 -4.55 9.43
C ARG A 125 6.17 -3.79 10.32
N ASP A 126 5.73 -2.69 10.94
CA ASP A 126 6.52 -1.84 11.85
C ASP A 126 7.82 -2.55 12.25
N ARG A 127 8.97 -2.13 11.69
CA ARG A 127 10.25 -2.43 12.34
C ARG A 127 9.99 -2.08 13.79
N ALA A 128 10.04 -3.06 14.70
CA ALA A 128 10.02 -2.77 16.12
C ALA A 128 10.93 -1.55 16.32
N PRO A 129 10.47 -0.49 17.04
CA PRO A 129 11.27 0.71 17.18
C PRO A 129 12.67 0.27 17.54
N ALA A 130 13.66 0.62 16.69
CA ALA A 130 15.02 0.14 16.81
C ALA A 130 15.37 0.20 18.30
N GLU A 131 15.65 -0.96 18.92
CA GLU A 131 15.95 -1.01 20.35
C GLU A 131 17.04 0.03 20.59
N THR A 132 16.66 1.16 21.19
CA THR A 132 17.62 2.12 21.69
C THR A 132 18.34 1.36 22.77
N GLY A 133 19.51 0.81 22.41
CA GLY A 133 20.41 0.10 23.28
C GLY A 133 20.76 0.99 24.45
N MET A 134 19.95 0.92 25.48
CA MET A 134 20.20 1.52 26.77
C MET A 134 21.19 0.57 27.43
N THR A 135 22.47 0.83 27.19
CA THR A 135 23.55 0.15 27.89
C THR A 135 23.65 0.80 29.27
N PRO A 136 23.69 0.02 30.37
CA PRO A 136 23.83 0.56 31.73
C PRO A 136 25.17 1.26 31.96
#